data_AF-A0AAX6MAA8-F1
#
_entry.id   AF-A0AAX6MAA8-F1
#
_cell.length_a   1.000
_cell.length_b   1.000
_cell.length_c   1.000
_cell.angle_alpha   90.00
_cell.angle_beta   90.00
_cell.angle_gamma   90.00
#
_symmetry.space_group_name_H-M   'P 1'
#
loop_
_entity.id
_entity.type
_entity.pdbx_description
1 polymer ?
#
loop_
_entity_poly.entity_id
_entity_poly.type
_entity_poly.pdbx_seq_one_letter_code
_entity_poly.pdbx_strand_id
1 'polypeptide(L)'
;MSTLVRIVKGAAIIAWSLPSRGASQRGPGHSDLNTSCEGNFQPVSAADFVSAMNPGWNLGNTLDAIPDEGSWNNPPVIASTFDDVKAAGFRSVRNPVTYADHFTGKSPDWTIDPSWLKRVAEVVDMALERDLYVIINIHYGVYNDENAICVLIAYNEVDSWKWADVTAAGANLTMIEEKIYRSWLQIGEAFGCKSERLAFEPINEPPANSPEDGAKINRMNELFLKARADSGEFNTQRVVMLVEGGMDSIKTSNWFKAPTGYSNPWALRYHYYSPCELGSQEYSTETNDDIR
;
A
#
# COMPACT_ATOMS: atom_id res chain seq x y z
N MET A 1 0.04 -28.09 17.50
CA MET A 1 -0.43 -26.84 18.13
C MET A 1 -0.77 -25.89 17.01
N SER A 2 -2.07 -25.60 16.86
CA SER A 2 -2.59 -24.69 15.82
C SER A 2 -2.48 -23.26 16.35
N THR A 3 -1.61 -22.45 15.76
CA THR A 3 -1.53 -21.03 16.07
C THR A 3 -2.63 -20.33 15.25
N LEU A 4 -3.73 -19.98 15.92
CA LEU A 4 -4.82 -19.19 15.33
C LEU A 4 -4.28 -17.81 14.91
N VAL A 5 -4.29 -17.53 13.61
CA VAL A 5 -4.25 -16.14 13.12
C VAL A 5 -5.54 -15.46 13.58
N ARG A 6 -5.44 -14.40 14.39
CA ARG A 6 -6.62 -13.63 14.83
C ARG A 6 -7.20 -12.88 13.63
N ILE A 7 -8.29 -13.40 13.07
CA ILE A 7 -9.11 -12.71 12.08
C ILE A 7 -9.99 -11.70 12.81
N VAL A 8 -9.55 -10.45 12.90
CA VAL A 8 -10.38 -9.35 13.41
C VAL A 8 -11.18 -8.77 12.25
N LYS A 9 -12.51 -8.74 12.38
CA LYS A 9 -13.40 -8.02 11.45
C LYS A 9 -13.37 -6.53 11.81
N GLY A 10 -12.68 -5.71 11.02
CA GLY A 10 -12.70 -4.26 11.22
C GLY A 10 -12.02 -3.47 10.10
N ALA A 11 -12.84 -2.76 9.33
CA ALA A 11 -12.61 -1.48 8.63
C ALA A 11 -13.47 -1.45 7.36
N ALA A 12 -14.46 -0.55 7.32
CA ALA A 12 -15.25 -0.30 6.12
C ALA A 12 -14.44 0.53 5.12
N ILE A 13 -14.33 0.04 3.89
CA ILE A 13 -13.71 0.77 2.77
C ILE A 13 -14.80 1.62 2.11
N ILE A 14 -14.68 2.94 2.20
CA ILE A 14 -15.55 3.90 1.49
C ILE A 14 -14.67 4.63 0.48
N ALA A 15 -14.92 4.44 -0.82
CA ALA A 15 -14.26 5.20 -1.87
C ALA A 15 -15.28 5.86 -2.80
N TRP A 16 -14.96 7.08 -3.25
CA TRP A 16 -15.71 7.85 -4.23
C TRP A 16 -14.94 7.85 -5.56
N SER A 17 -15.64 7.86 -6.70
CA SER A 17 -15.03 7.88 -8.04
C SER A 17 -15.58 9.02 -8.90
N LEU A 18 -14.70 9.62 -9.72
CA LEU A 18 -15.03 10.58 -10.78
C LEU A 18 -14.43 10.07 -12.11
N PRO A 19 -15.13 10.19 -13.25
CA PRO A 19 -14.64 9.70 -14.54
C PRO A 19 -13.61 10.65 -15.17
N SER A 20 -12.49 10.13 -15.66
CA SER A 20 -11.55 10.85 -16.53
C SER A 20 -11.54 10.25 -17.95
N ARG A 21 -11.45 11.12 -18.97
CA ARG A 21 -11.24 10.77 -20.39
C ARG A 21 -9.94 11.40 -20.88
N GLY A 22 -9.13 10.66 -21.63
CA GLY A 22 -8.06 11.23 -22.45
C GLY A 22 -6.93 10.24 -22.76
N ALA A 23 -6.68 10.04 -24.06
CA ALA A 23 -5.65 9.17 -24.62
C ALA A 23 -4.26 9.83 -24.64
N SER A 24 -3.18 9.02 -24.60
CA SER A 24 -1.80 9.49 -24.72
C SER A 24 -0.95 8.55 -25.59
N GLN A 25 -0.05 9.15 -26.38
CA GLN A 25 0.88 8.53 -27.34
C GLN A 25 2.26 8.28 -26.74
N ARG A 26 2.95 7.20 -27.14
CA ARG A 26 4.27 6.78 -26.63
C ARG A 26 5.43 7.36 -27.46
N GLY A 27 6.51 7.77 -26.79
CA GLY A 27 7.85 8.01 -27.38
C GLY A 27 8.79 6.81 -27.21
N PRO A 28 9.97 6.79 -27.88
CA PRO A 28 10.74 5.56 -28.06
C PRO A 28 11.93 5.41 -27.10
N GLY A 29 12.22 4.14 -26.74
CA GLY A 29 13.57 3.64 -26.52
C GLY A 29 13.87 3.04 -25.15
N HIS A 30 13.76 1.72 -25.01
CA HIS A 30 14.73 0.86 -24.30
C HIS A 30 14.57 -0.61 -24.76
N SER A 31 15.67 -1.34 -24.70
CA SER A 31 16.03 -2.56 -25.44
C SER A 31 15.18 -3.81 -25.15
N ASP A 32 15.00 -4.60 -26.22
CA ASP A 32 14.20 -5.81 -26.35
C ASP A 32 14.59 -6.98 -25.40
N LEU A 33 13.79 -7.16 -24.36
CA LEU A 33 13.29 -8.49 -23.95
C LEU A 33 11.76 -8.42 -23.97
N ASN A 34 11.21 -8.31 -25.17
CA ASN A 34 9.78 -8.16 -25.42
C ASN A 34 9.06 -9.50 -25.22
N THR A 35 8.88 -9.90 -23.97
CA THR A 35 7.86 -10.88 -23.59
C THR A 35 6.70 -10.08 -23.01
N SER A 36 5.89 -9.51 -23.88
CA SER A 36 4.63 -8.88 -23.48
C SER A 36 3.81 -9.87 -22.66
N CYS A 37 3.18 -9.43 -21.58
CA CYS A 37 2.41 -10.31 -20.71
C CYS A 37 1.45 -11.21 -21.50
N GLU A 38 1.59 -12.52 -21.30
CA GLU A 38 0.64 -13.49 -21.82
C GLU A 38 -0.62 -13.48 -20.94
N GLY A 39 -1.80 -13.41 -21.57
CA GLY A 39 -3.08 -13.47 -20.86
C GLY A 39 -3.99 -12.28 -21.15
N ASN A 40 -5.15 -12.30 -20.50
CA ASN A 40 -6.19 -11.32 -20.70
C ASN A 40 -6.34 -10.46 -19.45
N PHE A 41 -5.94 -9.19 -19.54
CA PHE A 41 -6.23 -8.19 -18.52
C PHE A 41 -7.59 -7.57 -18.83
N GLN A 42 -8.53 -7.65 -17.90
CA GLN A 42 -9.85 -7.03 -18.06
C GLN A 42 -9.83 -5.66 -17.37
N PRO A 43 -9.90 -4.53 -18.10
CA PRO A 43 -9.94 -3.22 -17.47
C PRO A 43 -11.18 -3.09 -16.58
N VAL A 44 -10.97 -2.70 -15.32
CA VAL A 44 -12.02 -2.52 -14.32
C VAL A 44 -12.10 -1.04 -13.96
N SER A 45 -13.31 -0.49 -13.85
CA SER A 45 -13.47 0.87 -13.34
C SER A 45 -13.06 0.94 -11.86
N ALA A 46 -12.65 2.11 -11.38
CA ALA A 46 -12.32 2.26 -9.96
C ALA A 46 -13.51 1.93 -9.05
N ALA A 47 -14.73 2.28 -9.47
CA ALA A 47 -15.95 1.99 -8.73
C ALA A 47 -16.23 0.48 -8.64
N ASP A 48 -16.11 -0.23 -9.77
CA ASP A 48 -16.36 -1.68 -9.81
C ASP A 48 -15.30 -2.44 -9.01
N PHE A 49 -14.03 -1.99 -9.08
CA PHE A 49 -12.94 -2.56 -8.29
C PHE A 49 -13.21 -2.44 -6.79
N VAL A 50 -13.51 -1.22 -6.31
CA VAL A 50 -13.83 -0.97 -4.89
C VAL A 50 -15.07 -1.76 -4.44
N SER A 51 -16.11 -1.81 -5.26
CA SER A 51 -17.33 -2.56 -4.96
C SER A 51 -17.08 -4.08 -4.88
N ALA A 52 -16.22 -4.60 -5.75
CA ALA A 52 -15.86 -6.02 -5.76
C ALA A 52 -14.98 -6.43 -4.57
N MET A 53 -14.20 -5.50 -4.01
CA MET A 53 -13.31 -5.73 -2.89
C MET A 53 -14.00 -5.89 -1.53
N ASN A 54 -15.19 -5.32 -1.33
CA ASN A 54 -15.79 -5.21 0.00
C ASN A 54 -16.54 -6.49 0.44
N PRO A 55 -16.26 -7.08 1.62
CA PRO A 55 -15.32 -6.62 2.66
C PRO A 55 -13.88 -7.08 2.44
N GLY A 56 -12.93 -6.28 2.92
CA GLY A 56 -11.49 -6.56 2.87
C GLY A 56 -10.87 -6.85 4.23
N TRP A 57 -9.72 -7.52 4.23
CA TRP A 57 -8.92 -7.84 5.41
C TRP A 57 -7.46 -7.36 5.22
N ASN A 58 -6.77 -6.98 6.29
CA ASN A 58 -5.35 -6.58 6.24
C ASN A 58 -4.46 -7.74 6.72
N LEU A 59 -3.45 -8.11 5.93
CA LEU A 59 -2.35 -8.97 6.35
C LEU A 59 -1.30 -8.16 7.12
N GLY A 60 -1.70 -7.58 8.25
CA GLY A 60 -0.83 -6.71 9.05
C GLY A 60 0.26 -7.46 9.81
N ASN A 61 1.33 -6.76 10.15
CA ASN A 61 2.50 -7.26 10.89
C ASN A 61 3.09 -8.54 10.28
N THR A 62 3.13 -8.61 8.95
CA THR A 62 3.66 -9.72 8.15
C THR A 62 4.78 -9.21 7.24
N LEU A 63 4.51 -8.83 5.98
CA LEU A 63 5.51 -8.29 5.06
C LEU A 63 5.84 -6.81 5.36
N ASP A 64 5.06 -6.17 6.21
CA ASP A 64 5.30 -4.85 6.77
C ASP A 64 6.17 -4.86 8.04
N ALA A 65 6.46 -6.04 8.58
CA ALA A 65 7.36 -6.18 9.72
C ALA A 65 8.80 -5.76 9.35
N ILE A 66 9.55 -5.35 10.37
CA ILE A 66 10.94 -4.89 10.25
C ILE A 66 11.84 -5.78 11.11
N PRO A 67 13.01 -6.22 10.61
CA PRO A 67 13.51 -5.99 9.24
C PRO A 67 12.89 -6.91 8.18
N ASP A 68 12.41 -8.09 8.54
CA ASP A 68 11.93 -9.11 7.60
C ASP A 68 10.52 -9.62 7.96
N GLU A 69 9.86 -10.30 7.01
CA GLU A 69 8.68 -11.11 7.28
C GLU A 69 8.96 -12.12 8.40
N GLY A 70 8.15 -12.11 9.47
CA GLY A 70 8.42 -12.95 10.64
C GLY A 70 9.08 -12.22 11.81
N SER A 71 9.54 -10.98 11.64
CA SER A 71 10.31 -10.25 12.67
C SER A 71 9.44 -9.71 13.81
N TRP A 72 8.14 -9.56 13.58
CA TRP A 72 7.18 -9.15 14.61
C TRP A 72 6.36 -10.35 15.11
N ASN A 73 5.08 -10.17 15.38
CA ASN A 73 4.25 -11.16 16.08
C ASN A 73 3.65 -12.26 15.20
N ASN A 74 3.90 -12.26 13.88
CA ASN A 74 3.37 -13.27 12.96
C ASN A 74 4.52 -14.00 12.26
N PRO A 75 4.44 -15.32 12.04
CA PRO A 75 5.37 -16.04 11.17
C PRO A 75 5.14 -15.67 9.69
N PRO A 76 6.05 -16.06 8.78
CA PRO A 76 5.81 -15.96 7.35
C PRO A 76 4.47 -16.58 6.93
N VAL A 77 3.70 -15.84 6.13
CA VAL A 77 2.35 -16.26 5.73
C VAL A 77 2.41 -17.47 4.81
N ILE A 78 1.43 -18.35 4.97
CA ILE A 78 1.24 -19.55 4.15
C ILE A 78 -0.09 -19.49 3.39
N ALA A 79 -0.19 -20.26 2.31
CA ALA A 79 -1.34 -20.24 1.42
C ALA A 79 -2.68 -20.52 2.14
N SER A 80 -2.69 -21.41 3.15
CA SER A 80 -3.91 -21.73 3.91
C SER A 80 -4.48 -20.56 4.70
N THR A 81 -3.67 -19.55 5.05
CA THR A 81 -4.18 -18.31 5.66
C THR A 81 -5.17 -17.61 4.74
N PHE A 82 -4.93 -17.63 3.43
CA PHE A 82 -5.84 -17.03 2.45
C PHE A 82 -7.08 -17.88 2.19
N ASP A 83 -6.99 -19.21 2.38
CA ASP A 83 -8.17 -20.08 2.39
C ASP A 83 -9.10 -19.71 3.55
N ASP A 84 -8.56 -19.49 4.74
CA ASP A 84 -9.31 -19.05 5.92
C ASP A 84 -9.94 -17.65 5.71
N VAL A 85 -9.19 -16.71 5.14
CA VAL A 85 -9.70 -15.37 4.80
C VAL A 85 -10.86 -15.45 3.82
N LYS A 86 -10.74 -16.27 2.77
CA LYS A 86 -11.82 -16.48 1.80
C LYS A 86 -13.03 -17.15 2.44
N ALA A 87 -12.82 -18.19 3.25
CA ALA A 87 -13.87 -18.90 3.96
C ALA A 87 -14.62 -18.01 4.97
N ALA A 88 -13.93 -17.04 5.57
CA ALA A 88 -14.53 -16.03 6.46
C ALA A 88 -15.41 -15.00 5.74
N GLY A 89 -15.45 -15.03 4.40
CA GLY A 89 -16.30 -14.18 3.56
C GLY A 89 -15.64 -12.88 3.08
N PHE A 90 -14.34 -12.72 3.28
CA PHE A 90 -13.61 -11.59 2.71
C PHE A 90 -13.41 -11.77 1.21
N ARG A 91 -13.43 -10.64 0.49
CA ARG A 91 -13.28 -10.59 -0.97
C ARG A 91 -11.98 -9.93 -1.39
N SER A 92 -11.28 -9.30 -0.45
CA SER A 92 -9.99 -8.67 -0.71
C SER A 92 -9.03 -8.76 0.46
N VAL A 93 -7.74 -8.65 0.13
CA VAL A 93 -6.63 -8.51 1.08
C VAL A 93 -5.87 -7.24 0.78
N ARG A 94 -5.63 -6.41 1.79
CA ARG A 94 -4.56 -5.42 1.77
C ARG A 94 -3.31 -6.07 2.36
N ASN A 95 -2.26 -6.16 1.56
CA ASN A 95 -0.98 -6.73 1.91
C ASN A 95 0.03 -5.58 2.09
N PRO A 96 0.18 -5.04 3.31
CA PRO A 96 1.17 -4.00 3.58
C PRO A 96 2.60 -4.56 3.46
N VAL A 97 3.51 -3.82 2.81
CA VAL A 97 4.89 -4.28 2.55
C VAL A 97 5.91 -3.19 2.86
N THR A 98 6.89 -3.50 3.70
CA THR A 98 8.04 -2.64 4.01
C THR A 98 9.20 -2.99 3.07
N TYR A 99 9.97 -2.00 2.60
CA TYR A 99 11.07 -2.19 1.65
C TYR A 99 12.40 -1.61 2.13
N ALA A 100 12.45 -0.73 3.15
CA ALA A 100 13.69 0.02 3.40
C ALA A 100 14.87 -0.85 3.82
N ASP A 101 14.63 -1.95 4.52
CA ASP A 101 15.67 -2.91 4.91
C ASP A 101 16.03 -3.90 3.78
N HIS A 102 15.31 -3.82 2.65
CA HIS A 102 15.51 -4.65 1.45
C HIS A 102 16.09 -3.87 0.27
N PHE A 103 16.53 -2.62 0.45
CA PHE A 103 17.32 -1.94 -0.57
C PHE A 103 18.76 -2.48 -0.58
N THR A 104 19.17 -3.04 -1.72
CA THR A 104 20.56 -3.48 -1.98
C THR A 104 21.35 -2.42 -2.74
N GLY A 105 20.65 -1.49 -3.40
CA GLY A 105 21.23 -0.35 -4.09
C GLY A 105 21.12 0.96 -3.31
N LYS A 106 21.80 1.98 -3.84
CA LYS A 106 21.73 3.37 -3.36
C LYS A 106 21.34 4.29 -4.52
N SER A 107 21.21 5.59 -4.26
CA SER A 107 21.01 6.59 -5.31
C SER A 107 22.02 6.42 -6.46
N PRO A 108 21.59 6.52 -7.72
CA PRO A 108 20.21 6.85 -8.16
C PRO A 108 19.30 5.63 -8.30
N ASP A 109 19.83 4.41 -8.12
CA ASP A 109 19.15 3.20 -8.56
C ASP A 109 18.13 2.66 -7.57
N TRP A 110 18.44 2.73 -6.27
CA TRP A 110 17.62 2.19 -5.17
C TRP A 110 17.11 0.78 -5.44
N THR A 111 18.00 -0.10 -5.89
CA THR A 111 17.68 -1.49 -6.21
C THR A 111 17.07 -2.19 -5.00
N ILE A 112 15.89 -2.77 -5.18
CA ILE A 112 15.23 -3.63 -4.19
C ILE A 112 15.78 -5.04 -4.38
N ASP A 113 16.04 -5.76 -3.29
CA ASP A 113 16.44 -7.16 -3.32
C ASP A 113 15.43 -7.98 -4.17
N PRO A 114 15.89 -8.60 -5.27
CA PRO A 114 15.02 -9.42 -6.10
C PRO A 114 14.36 -10.58 -5.35
N SER A 115 15.00 -11.11 -4.31
CA SER A 115 14.43 -12.17 -3.48
C SER A 115 13.24 -11.67 -2.64
N TRP A 116 13.29 -10.42 -2.19
CA TRP A 116 12.17 -9.77 -1.50
C TRP A 116 10.99 -9.54 -2.46
N LEU A 117 11.24 -8.97 -3.65
CA LEU A 117 10.19 -8.80 -4.66
C LEU A 117 9.54 -10.13 -5.06
N LYS A 118 10.34 -11.19 -5.17
CA LYS A 118 9.84 -12.54 -5.42
C LYS A 118 8.94 -13.02 -4.28
N ARG A 119 9.35 -12.84 -3.02
CA ARG A 119 8.55 -13.22 -1.86
C ARG A 119 7.22 -12.46 -1.82
N VAL A 120 7.23 -11.15 -2.06
CA VAL A 120 6.00 -10.35 -2.14
C VAL A 120 5.09 -10.87 -3.27
N ALA A 121 5.65 -11.21 -4.44
CA ALA A 121 4.90 -11.79 -5.55
C ALA A 121 4.27 -13.14 -5.20
N GLU A 122 4.98 -14.02 -4.49
CA GLU A 122 4.44 -15.29 -4.00
C GLU A 122 3.22 -15.08 -3.09
N VAL A 123 3.30 -14.13 -2.14
CA VAL A 123 2.18 -13.81 -1.23
C VAL A 123 0.99 -13.22 -1.99
N VAL A 124 1.24 -12.37 -2.99
CA VAL A 124 0.18 -11.84 -3.87
C VAL A 124 -0.47 -12.97 -4.67
N ASP A 125 0.30 -13.90 -5.21
CA ASP A 125 -0.21 -15.04 -5.97
C ASP A 125 -1.09 -15.95 -5.09
N MET A 126 -0.67 -16.24 -3.85
CA MET A 126 -1.49 -17.00 -2.91
C MET A 126 -2.90 -16.42 -2.74
N ALA A 127 -3.03 -15.09 -2.70
CA ALA A 127 -4.32 -14.41 -2.60
C ALA A 127 -5.08 -14.40 -3.94
N LEU A 128 -4.42 -14.07 -5.05
CA LEU A 128 -5.05 -14.00 -6.38
C LEU A 128 -5.58 -15.37 -6.84
N GLU A 129 -4.87 -16.46 -6.55
CA GLU A 129 -5.29 -17.84 -6.84
C GLU A 129 -6.57 -18.25 -6.10
N ARG A 130 -6.96 -17.53 -5.04
CA ARG A 130 -8.18 -17.74 -4.24
C ARG A 130 -9.29 -16.75 -4.56
N ASP A 131 -9.17 -16.12 -5.72
CA ASP A 131 -10.09 -15.10 -6.21
C ASP A 131 -10.30 -13.94 -5.25
N LEU A 132 -9.24 -13.55 -4.53
CA LEU A 132 -9.23 -12.34 -3.71
C LEU A 132 -8.69 -11.19 -4.54
N TYR A 133 -9.28 -10.02 -4.36
CA TYR A 133 -8.65 -8.76 -4.79
C TYR A 133 -7.49 -8.43 -3.86
N VAL A 134 -6.42 -7.85 -4.37
CA VAL A 134 -5.20 -7.59 -3.60
C VAL A 134 -4.80 -6.12 -3.75
N ILE A 135 -4.38 -5.49 -2.65
CA ILE A 135 -3.66 -4.23 -2.70
C ILE A 135 -2.30 -4.42 -2.04
N ILE A 136 -1.25 -4.03 -2.74
CA ILE A 136 0.10 -3.86 -2.19
C ILE A 136 0.44 -2.38 -2.11
N ASN A 137 1.31 -2.02 -1.17
CA ASN A 137 1.81 -0.66 -1.01
C ASN A 137 3.31 -0.65 -0.68
N ILE A 138 3.84 0.54 -0.49
CA ILE A 138 4.98 0.78 0.40
C ILE A 138 4.39 1.13 1.76
N HIS A 139 4.71 0.37 2.81
CA HIS A 139 4.03 0.49 4.09
C HIS A 139 4.72 1.41 5.07
N TYR A 140 5.43 0.87 6.05
CA TYR A 140 5.33 1.44 7.38
C TYR A 140 5.82 2.90 7.44
N GLY A 141 5.07 3.77 8.15
CA GLY A 141 5.53 4.91 8.95
C GLY A 141 4.47 5.43 9.91
N VAL A 142 4.34 4.84 11.10
CA VAL A 142 3.40 5.27 12.15
C VAL A 142 3.65 6.70 12.59
N TYR A 143 2.56 7.45 12.63
CA TYR A 143 2.49 8.88 12.89
C TYR A 143 2.58 9.18 14.39
N ASN A 144 3.59 9.95 14.80
CA ASN A 144 3.62 10.62 16.12
C ASN A 144 3.22 12.09 15.93
N ASP A 145 1.94 12.36 15.72
CA ASP A 145 1.42 13.71 15.95
C ASP A 145 0.68 13.72 17.27
N GLU A 146 1.13 14.60 18.14
CA GLU A 146 0.46 14.91 19.40
C GLU A 146 -1.00 15.39 19.20
N ASN A 147 -1.37 15.76 17.97
CA ASN A 147 -2.72 16.16 17.57
C ASN A 147 -3.44 15.13 16.67
N ALA A 148 -2.85 13.96 16.38
CA ALA A 148 -3.57 12.92 15.66
C ALA A 148 -4.71 12.43 16.55
N ILE A 149 -5.93 12.42 16.03
CA ILE A 149 -7.10 11.96 16.76
C ILE A 149 -6.86 10.53 17.30
N CYS A 150 -6.18 9.65 16.54
CA CYS A 150 -5.77 8.33 16.98
C CYS A 150 -4.26 8.11 16.78
N VAL A 151 -3.47 8.19 17.84
CA VAL A 151 -2.06 7.76 17.84
C VAL A 151 -1.99 6.36 18.42
N LEU A 152 -1.84 5.33 17.58
CA LEU A 152 -1.20 4.10 18.06
C LEU A 152 0.29 4.38 18.02
N ILE A 153 0.87 4.76 19.16
CA ILE A 153 2.31 5.02 19.28
C ILE A 153 3.04 3.71 18.93
N ALA A 154 3.62 3.63 17.75
CA ALA A 154 4.58 2.59 17.42
C ALA A 154 5.94 3.25 17.16
N TYR A 155 6.92 2.71 17.85
CA TYR A 155 8.33 3.06 17.92
C TYR A 155 8.97 3.68 16.65
N ASN A 156 9.82 4.70 16.88
CA ASN A 156 10.42 5.65 15.93
C ASN A 156 11.41 5.11 14.85
N GLU A 157 11.33 3.88 14.31
CA GLU A 157 12.44 3.31 13.48
C GLU A 157 12.09 2.61 12.15
N VAL A 158 11.64 3.31 11.12
CA VAL A 158 10.67 2.67 10.19
C VAL A 158 10.26 3.46 8.88
N ASP A 159 10.01 2.80 7.74
CA ASP A 159 10.04 3.29 6.31
C ASP A 159 9.62 4.73 5.93
N SER A 160 8.35 5.11 5.97
CA SER A 160 7.87 6.45 5.61
C SER A 160 8.32 7.55 6.58
N TRP A 161 8.98 7.18 7.69
CA TRP A 161 9.84 8.08 8.48
C TRP A 161 11.34 7.85 8.29
N LYS A 162 11.80 6.63 8.00
CA LYS A 162 13.21 6.30 7.68
C LYS A 162 13.67 7.13 6.49
N TRP A 163 12.79 7.30 5.50
CA TRP A 163 13.19 7.97 4.29
C TRP A 163 12.13 8.81 3.60
N ALA A 164 10.82 8.69 3.89
CA ALA A 164 9.76 9.42 3.18
C ALA A 164 9.10 10.58 3.97
N ASP A 165 9.67 10.98 5.11
CA ASP A 165 9.10 12.07 5.93
C ASP A 165 9.40 13.43 5.30
N VAL A 166 8.35 14.05 4.75
CA VAL A 166 8.41 15.37 4.12
C VAL A 166 8.25 16.54 5.11
N THR A 167 7.90 16.23 6.35
CA THR A 167 7.72 17.18 7.45
C THR A 167 9.00 17.41 8.23
N ALA A 168 9.97 16.48 8.15
CA ALA A 168 11.27 16.60 8.78
C ALA A 168 11.99 17.90 8.36
N ALA A 169 12.56 18.59 9.35
CA ALA A 169 13.46 19.72 9.09
C ALA A 169 14.68 19.23 8.30
N GLY A 170 14.89 19.78 7.10
CA GLY A 170 15.96 19.34 6.21
C GLY A 170 15.67 18.04 5.44
N ALA A 171 14.40 17.64 5.34
CA ALA A 171 13.98 16.50 4.52
C ALA A 171 14.63 16.53 3.13
N ASN A 172 15.28 15.42 2.74
CA ASN A 172 15.89 15.29 1.43
C ASN A 172 14.83 14.91 0.39
N LEU A 173 14.09 15.92 -0.08
CA LEU A 173 13.00 15.73 -1.04
C LEU A 173 13.45 15.07 -2.34
N THR A 174 14.67 15.36 -2.81
CA THR A 174 15.24 14.72 -4.00
C THR A 174 15.39 13.21 -3.82
N MET A 175 15.91 12.78 -2.67
CA MET A 175 16.03 11.35 -2.35
C MET A 175 14.66 10.69 -2.18
N ILE A 176 13.70 11.37 -1.54
CA ILE A 176 12.33 10.89 -1.37
C ILE A 176 11.67 10.64 -2.73
N GLU A 177 11.68 11.66 -3.60
CA GLU A 177 11.10 11.58 -4.94
C GLU A 177 11.76 10.47 -5.78
N GLU A 178 13.09 10.37 -5.72
CA GLU A 178 13.85 9.34 -6.41
C GLU A 178 13.48 7.94 -5.90
N LYS A 179 13.42 7.72 -4.58
CA LYS A 179 13.03 6.44 -4.00
C LYS A 179 11.59 6.05 -4.34
N ILE A 180 10.63 6.98 -4.29
CA ILE A 180 9.24 6.70 -4.69
C ILE A 180 9.19 6.21 -6.13
N TYR A 181 9.81 6.96 -7.05
CA TYR A 181 9.80 6.60 -8.47
C TYR A 181 10.51 5.25 -8.71
N ARG A 182 11.71 5.07 -8.17
CA ARG A 182 12.53 3.86 -8.41
C ARG A 182 11.93 2.61 -7.76
N SER A 183 11.31 2.73 -6.60
CA SER A 183 10.64 1.60 -5.96
C SER A 183 9.45 1.16 -6.79
N TRP A 184 8.59 2.10 -7.20
CA TRP A 184 7.41 1.77 -7.98
C TRP A 184 7.69 1.36 -9.42
N LEU A 185 8.82 1.75 -10.00
CA LEU A 185 9.26 1.24 -11.29
C LEU A 185 9.58 -0.26 -11.18
N GLN A 186 10.41 -0.64 -10.19
CA GLN A 186 10.80 -2.04 -9.96
C GLN A 186 9.62 -2.91 -9.52
N ILE A 187 8.76 -2.41 -8.63
CA ILE A 187 7.50 -3.08 -8.24
C ILE A 187 6.58 -3.19 -9.47
N GLY A 188 6.48 -2.14 -10.29
CA GLY A 188 5.73 -2.20 -11.53
C GLY A 188 6.22 -3.32 -12.45
N GLU A 189 7.52 -3.39 -12.71
CA GLU A 189 8.14 -4.41 -13.55
C GLU A 189 7.91 -5.83 -13.02
N ALA A 190 8.09 -6.05 -11.71
CA ALA A 190 7.91 -7.36 -11.09
C ALA A 190 6.44 -7.85 -11.10
N PHE A 191 5.47 -6.94 -11.10
CA PHE A 191 4.04 -7.24 -11.02
C PHE A 191 3.28 -6.94 -12.33
N GLY A 192 4.00 -6.59 -13.41
CA GLY A 192 3.44 -6.10 -14.67
C GLY A 192 2.37 -6.99 -15.29
N CYS A 193 2.52 -8.32 -15.16
CA CYS A 193 1.61 -9.31 -15.73
C CYS A 193 0.55 -9.83 -14.78
N LYS A 194 0.48 -9.33 -13.53
CA LYS A 194 -0.52 -9.80 -12.57
C LYS A 194 -1.91 -9.31 -12.95
N SER A 195 -2.93 -10.10 -12.61
CA SER A 195 -4.36 -9.84 -12.85
C SER A 195 -4.78 -8.41 -12.47
N GLU A 196 -5.82 -7.92 -13.12
CA GLU A 196 -6.58 -6.70 -12.83
C GLU A 196 -7.10 -6.62 -11.39
N ARG A 197 -7.17 -7.75 -10.68
CA ARG A 197 -7.56 -7.82 -9.26
C ARG A 197 -6.48 -7.33 -8.30
N LEU A 198 -5.25 -7.12 -8.77
CA LEU A 198 -4.18 -6.47 -8.02
C LEU A 198 -4.18 -4.97 -8.29
N ALA A 199 -4.22 -4.17 -7.23
CA ALA A 199 -4.04 -2.73 -7.26
C ALA A 199 -2.81 -2.29 -6.44
N PHE A 200 -2.31 -1.10 -6.76
CA PHE A 200 -1.16 -0.49 -6.10
C PHE A 200 -1.60 0.75 -5.29
N GLU A 201 -1.04 0.91 -4.10
CA GLU A 201 -1.19 2.08 -3.23
C GLU A 201 0.19 2.69 -2.97
N PRO A 202 0.44 3.99 -3.25
CA PRO A 202 1.77 4.55 -3.36
C PRO A 202 2.59 4.45 -2.07
N ILE A 203 2.00 4.83 -0.94
CA ILE A 203 2.65 4.83 0.37
C ILE A 203 1.61 4.90 1.48
N ASN A 204 1.85 4.21 2.60
CA ASN A 204 0.98 4.25 3.76
C ASN A 204 1.26 5.47 4.63
N GLU A 205 0.19 6.16 5.05
CA GLU A 205 0.18 7.23 6.05
C GLU A 205 1.35 8.23 5.94
N PRO A 206 1.62 8.81 4.75
CA PRO A 206 2.76 9.69 4.61
C PRO A 206 2.60 10.93 5.50
N PRO A 207 3.63 11.35 6.27
CA PRO A 207 3.49 12.47 7.20
C PRO A 207 3.14 13.78 6.46
N ALA A 208 2.16 14.52 6.97
CA ALA A 208 1.84 15.86 6.47
C ALA A 208 1.12 16.69 7.53
N ASN A 209 1.63 17.88 7.82
CA ASN A 209 1.13 18.76 8.86
C ASN A 209 0.62 20.11 8.31
N SER A 210 0.78 20.35 7.00
CA SER A 210 0.43 21.60 6.33
C SER A 210 -0.06 21.36 4.89
N PRO A 211 -0.75 22.32 4.27
CA PRO A 211 -1.07 22.28 2.84
C PRO A 211 0.18 22.13 1.95
N GLU A 212 1.30 22.69 2.37
CA GLU A 212 2.60 22.57 1.68
C GLU A 212 3.10 21.13 1.72
N ASP A 213 2.94 20.42 2.84
CA ASP A 213 3.25 18.99 2.92
C ASP A 213 2.29 18.17 2.06
N GLY A 214 1.00 18.49 2.06
CA GLY A 214 0.03 17.87 1.16
C GLY A 214 0.41 18.03 -0.32
N ALA A 215 0.94 19.18 -0.72
CA ALA A 215 1.47 19.36 -2.08
C ALA A 215 2.64 18.39 -2.40
N LYS A 216 3.49 18.07 -1.43
CA LYS A 216 4.56 17.07 -1.58
C LYS A 216 3.99 15.65 -1.66
N ILE A 217 2.91 15.33 -0.95
CA ILE A 217 2.24 14.03 -1.07
C ILE A 217 1.59 13.88 -2.45
N ASN A 218 0.95 14.93 -2.96
CA ASN A 218 0.45 14.95 -4.34
C ASN A 218 1.57 14.73 -5.36
N ARG A 219 2.77 15.29 -5.12
CA ARG A 219 3.96 15.02 -5.93
C ARG A 219 4.41 13.55 -5.86
N MET A 220 4.34 12.90 -4.70
CA MET A 220 4.61 11.46 -4.59
C MET A 220 3.59 10.62 -5.39
N ASN A 221 2.30 10.97 -5.33
CA ASN A 221 1.27 10.33 -6.14
C ASN A 221 1.59 10.43 -7.64
N GLU A 222 2.01 11.60 -8.12
CA GLU A 222 2.41 11.79 -9.53
C GLU A 222 3.61 10.92 -9.93
N LEU A 223 4.64 10.84 -9.08
CA LEU A 223 5.83 10.02 -9.34
C LEU A 223 5.49 8.53 -9.37
N PHE A 224 4.64 8.08 -8.45
CA PHE A 224 4.08 6.74 -8.44
C PHE A 224 3.32 6.42 -9.75
N LEU A 225 2.41 7.30 -10.16
CA LEU A 225 1.63 7.13 -11.40
C LEU A 225 2.53 7.09 -12.63
N LYS A 226 3.58 7.91 -12.65
CA LYS A 226 4.60 7.92 -13.69
C LYS A 226 5.38 6.60 -13.70
N ALA A 227 5.94 6.18 -12.58
CA ALA A 227 6.74 4.95 -12.47
C ALA A 227 5.94 3.72 -12.90
N ARG A 228 4.68 3.63 -12.45
CA ARG A 228 3.76 2.59 -12.89
C ARG A 228 3.53 2.64 -14.41
N ALA A 229 3.29 3.81 -15.00
CA ALA A 229 3.11 3.93 -16.45
C ALA A 229 4.38 3.52 -17.22
N ASP A 230 5.56 3.93 -16.73
CA ASP A 230 6.86 3.61 -17.31
C ASP A 230 7.19 2.11 -17.20
N SER A 231 6.71 1.41 -16.16
CA SER A 231 6.86 -0.04 -16.01
C SER A 231 6.08 -0.88 -17.04
N GLY A 232 5.19 -0.25 -17.82
CA GLY A 232 4.54 -0.87 -18.97
C GLY A 232 3.51 -1.96 -18.64
N GLU A 233 3.36 -2.92 -19.55
CA GLU A 233 2.47 -4.07 -19.42
C GLU A 233 1.03 -3.72 -19.02
N PHE A 234 0.39 -4.57 -18.21
CA PHE A 234 -0.95 -4.35 -17.72
C PHE A 234 -1.05 -3.20 -16.70
N ASN A 235 0.08 -2.72 -16.17
CA ASN A 235 0.09 -1.64 -15.20
C ASN A 235 -0.44 -0.32 -15.77
N THR A 236 -0.39 -0.14 -17.10
CA THR A 236 -1.00 1.02 -17.78
C THR A 236 -2.53 1.09 -17.64
N GLN A 237 -3.17 -0.02 -17.26
CA GLN A 237 -4.63 -0.17 -17.09
C GLN A 237 -5.03 -0.47 -15.64
N ARG A 238 -4.05 -0.70 -14.75
CA ARG A 238 -4.25 -1.14 -13.37
C ARG A 238 -4.91 -0.07 -12.51
N VAL A 239 -5.87 -0.49 -11.70
CA VAL A 239 -6.47 0.35 -10.66
C VAL A 239 -5.41 0.71 -9.63
N VAL A 240 -5.40 1.97 -9.20
CA VAL A 240 -4.55 2.43 -8.10
C VAL A 240 -5.36 3.07 -7.00
N MET A 241 -4.84 2.98 -5.77
CA MET A 241 -5.41 3.63 -4.59
C MET A 241 -4.54 4.81 -4.23
N LEU A 242 -5.01 6.04 -4.49
CA LEU A 242 -4.26 7.25 -4.14
C LEU A 242 -4.55 7.66 -2.70
N VAL A 243 -3.58 8.34 -2.10
CA VAL A 243 -3.59 8.73 -0.69
C VAL A 243 -3.31 10.21 -0.54
N GLU A 244 -3.56 10.72 0.66
CA GLU A 244 -3.11 12.04 1.09
C GLU A 244 -2.49 11.91 2.50
N GLY A 245 -1.96 13.01 3.03
CA GLY A 245 -1.32 13.11 4.34
C GLY A 245 -1.98 12.30 5.46
N GLY A 246 -1.19 11.42 6.09
CA GLY A 246 -1.61 10.53 7.18
C GLY A 246 -2.72 9.55 6.82
N MET A 247 -3.07 9.44 5.53
CA MET A 247 -4.31 8.79 5.08
C MET A 247 -5.52 9.28 5.89
N ASP A 248 -5.53 10.56 6.27
CA ASP A 248 -6.59 11.16 7.07
C ASP A 248 -7.71 11.69 6.15
N SER A 249 -8.96 11.48 6.54
CA SER A 249 -10.11 11.85 5.71
C SER A 249 -10.29 13.37 5.54
N ILE A 250 -9.94 14.17 6.54
CA ILE A 250 -10.04 15.63 6.50
C ILE A 250 -8.89 16.20 5.68
N LYS A 251 -7.65 15.74 5.89
CA LYS A 251 -6.48 16.11 5.07
C LYS A 251 -6.71 15.72 3.61
N THR A 252 -7.25 14.52 3.35
CA THR A 252 -7.64 14.08 2.00
C THR A 252 -8.64 15.05 1.38
N SER A 253 -9.71 15.42 2.09
CA SER A 253 -10.70 16.35 1.56
C SER A 253 -10.15 17.76 1.29
N ASN A 254 -9.15 18.20 2.05
CA ASN A 254 -8.63 19.56 1.98
C ASN A 254 -7.47 19.72 1.01
N TRP A 255 -6.61 18.71 0.89
CA TRP A 255 -5.30 18.84 0.25
C TRP A 255 -5.12 17.96 -0.99
N PHE A 256 -5.90 16.88 -1.14
CA PHE A 256 -5.78 16.01 -2.31
C PHE A 256 -6.09 16.77 -3.60
N LYS A 257 -5.21 16.59 -4.59
CA LYS A 257 -5.40 17.08 -5.96
C LYS A 257 -5.47 15.90 -6.89
N ALA A 258 -6.59 15.79 -7.61
CA ALA A 258 -6.74 14.76 -8.62
C ALA A 258 -5.61 14.86 -9.66
N PRO A 259 -4.87 13.77 -9.92
CA PRO A 259 -3.78 13.79 -10.87
C PRO A 259 -4.31 14.03 -12.28
N THR A 260 -3.55 14.77 -13.09
CA THR A 260 -3.88 15.04 -14.50
C THR A 260 -2.91 14.30 -15.42
N GLY A 261 -3.34 13.99 -16.65
CA GLY A 261 -2.49 13.33 -17.64
C GLY A 261 -2.37 11.81 -17.50
N TYR A 262 -3.15 11.17 -16.62
CA TYR A 262 -3.20 9.72 -16.46
C TYR A 262 -4.60 9.17 -16.75
N SER A 263 -4.67 8.12 -17.56
CA SER A 263 -5.93 7.47 -17.99
C SER A 263 -6.34 6.27 -17.14
N ASN A 264 -5.50 5.86 -16.18
CA ASN A 264 -5.79 4.70 -15.36
C ASN A 264 -6.95 5.00 -14.39
N PRO A 265 -7.76 3.99 -14.03
CA PRO A 265 -8.72 4.10 -12.96
C PRO A 265 -7.99 4.31 -11.62
N TRP A 266 -8.53 5.20 -10.78
CA TRP A 266 -8.02 5.44 -9.43
C TRP A 266 -9.16 5.65 -8.43
N ALA A 267 -8.92 5.27 -7.19
CA ALA A 267 -9.79 5.51 -6.05
C ALA A 267 -8.99 6.17 -4.92
N LEU A 268 -9.67 6.89 -4.03
CA LEU A 268 -9.06 7.43 -2.82
C LEU A 268 -9.08 6.41 -1.68
N ARG A 269 -8.05 6.45 -0.85
CA ARG A 269 -7.98 5.68 0.39
C ARG A 269 -7.58 6.57 1.56
N TYR A 270 -8.32 6.40 2.65
CA TYR A 270 -8.04 6.97 3.96
C TYR A 270 -8.26 5.88 5.03
N HIS A 271 -7.70 6.08 6.22
CA HIS A 271 -7.90 5.24 7.39
C HIS A 271 -8.91 5.87 8.34
N TYR A 272 -9.55 5.04 9.15
CA TYR A 272 -10.53 5.50 10.13
C TYR A 272 -10.48 4.63 11.38
N TYR A 273 -10.02 5.22 12.48
CA TYR A 273 -9.88 4.56 13.79
C TYR A 273 -10.69 5.27 14.89
N SER A 274 -11.65 6.13 14.50
CA SER A 274 -12.39 6.98 15.43
C SER A 274 -13.71 6.35 15.90
N PRO A 275 -14.14 6.58 17.17
CA PRO A 275 -13.39 7.25 18.23
C PRO A 275 -12.31 6.33 18.81
N CYS A 276 -11.11 6.87 18.97
CA CYS A 276 -9.89 6.11 19.25
C CYS A 276 -9.91 5.45 20.64
N GLU A 277 -10.58 6.11 21.59
CA GLU A 277 -10.79 5.63 22.96
C GLU A 277 -11.50 4.27 23.02
N LEU A 278 -12.31 3.93 22.01
CA LEU A 278 -12.96 2.62 21.91
C LEU A 278 -12.08 1.58 21.19
N GLY A 279 -11.18 2.01 20.31
CA GLY A 279 -10.30 1.13 19.54
C GLY A 279 -9.08 0.63 20.32
N SER A 280 -8.68 1.35 21.38
CA SER A 280 -7.50 1.03 22.20
C SER A 280 -7.82 0.46 23.59
N GLN A 281 -9.10 0.23 23.92
CA GLN A 281 -9.53 -0.07 25.30
C GLN A 281 -9.38 -1.54 25.75
N GLU A 282 -8.92 -2.48 24.91
CA GLU A 282 -8.59 -3.83 25.36
C GLU A 282 -7.08 -3.99 25.54
N TYR A 283 -6.53 -3.60 26.70
CA TYR A 283 -5.37 -4.22 27.37
C TYR A 283 -5.07 -3.47 28.70
N SER A 284 -6.08 -3.28 29.56
CA SER A 284 -5.79 -3.13 30.98
C SER A 284 -5.67 -4.53 31.57
N THR A 285 -4.48 -4.90 32.00
CA THR A 285 -4.21 -6.09 32.80
C THR A 285 -4.96 -5.98 34.13
N GLU A 286 -6.22 -6.41 34.18
CA GLU A 286 -6.77 -6.88 35.43
C GLU A 286 -6.15 -8.25 35.70
N THR A 287 -5.23 -8.25 36.65
CA THR A 287 -4.78 -9.44 37.36
C THR A 287 -6.02 -10.22 37.81
N ASN A 288 -6.25 -11.39 37.20
CA ASN A 288 -7.17 -12.40 37.71
C ASN A 288 -6.62 -12.94 39.04
N ASP A 289 -6.82 -12.18 40.11
CA ASP A 289 -6.94 -12.69 41.47
C ASP A 289 -8.42 -12.63 41.83
N ASP A 290 -9.20 -13.57 41.30
CA ASP A 290 -10.30 -14.22 42.02
C ASP A 290 -11.10 -15.15 41.09
N ILE A 291 -11.01 -16.46 41.35
CA ILE A 291 -12.14 -17.38 41.63
C ILE A 291 -11.70 -18.83 41.38
N ARG A 292 -11.88 -19.63 42.43
CA ARG A 292 -11.83 -21.10 42.48
C ARG A 292 -12.96 -21.74 41.67
#